data_AF-A0A8D8NTA6-F1
#
_entry.id   AF-A0A8D8NTA6-F1
#
_cell.length_a   1.000
_cell.length_b   1.000
_cell.length_c   1.000
_cell.angle_alpha   90.00
_cell.angle_beta   90.00
_cell.angle_gamma   90.00
#
_symmetry.space_group_name_H-M   'P 1'
#
loop_
_entity.id
_entity.type
_entity.pdbx_description
1 polymer ?
#
loop_
_entity_poly.entity_id
_entity_poly.type
_entity_poly.pdbx_seq_one_letter_code
_entity_poly.pdbx_strand_id
1 'polypeptide(L)'
;VREGGFAHFEGRLEPVSDATLRVEWLKDGHPIEASSRITTFCNFGYVALTIKQVTVHDVGHYTCRAYNSLGEAHITGKLTVVSRQDIIVDSQTSHMGMEKIQYLEDSSRYSRTTQEEQQVVSTQPRFLGPLKATNKIVEGQRAHFEARLEPQSDLTMRVEWYHNGRPVMTANRIQTYHDFGYVAMDILDVRGEDSGTYTLVAANAAGQAQVDAQMIVETRSAIDTTSMHHVVERTQQKQETQFVEPQYQIEELCKSKPIFTQLLSDPQPVGEGRNIHLECKLEPLGDPTMRVEWFQNGRPITVGSRFKTYYDFGFVALDILHCTAIDSGEYTVRATNQLGTSHTSACVRVITRSDIITEAQSDMSHEQLQYLEDASRMRRDVLEDITVMSPPQFNRPLHNIETYEGTNIHLECRLQPVGDPSMRVDWFVNGVPVKIGHRFRPAYEFDYVALDLLGVYATDSGVYTCQARNSLGEAVTSCSVRIVAKKDLIMETQYPAGLEKMQFLEDISRYRKTEFVDEIVNVKPRFVTRPKNIDRAQEGG
;
A
#
# COMPACT_ATOMS: atom_id res chain seq x y z
N VAL A 1 -1.02 13.96 -18.28
CA VAL A 1 -1.63 13.86 -16.93
C VAL A 1 -1.84 15.26 -16.37
N ARG A 2 -2.90 15.54 -15.61
CA ARG A 2 -3.10 16.86 -14.98
C ARG A 2 -2.17 16.99 -13.77
N GLU A 3 -1.65 18.19 -13.52
CA GLU A 3 -0.88 18.47 -12.30
C GLU A 3 -1.69 18.09 -11.04
N GLY A 4 -1.05 17.39 -10.10
CA GLY A 4 -1.68 16.80 -8.90
C GLY A 4 -2.39 15.47 -9.12
N GLY A 5 -2.50 14.99 -10.37
CA GLY A 5 -3.08 13.68 -10.71
C GLY A 5 -2.16 12.50 -10.45
N PHE A 6 -2.54 11.32 -10.97
CA PHE A 6 -1.74 10.10 -10.90
C PHE A 6 -1.26 9.71 -12.31
N ALA A 7 -0.02 9.26 -12.43
CA ALA A 7 0.52 8.68 -13.66
C ALA A 7 0.81 7.19 -13.42
N HIS A 8 0.42 6.35 -14.36
CA HIS A 8 0.61 4.91 -14.30
C HIS A 8 1.20 4.41 -15.61
N PHE A 9 2.29 3.67 -15.51
CA PHE A 9 2.94 2.95 -16.60
C PHE A 9 2.87 1.47 -16.32
N GLU A 10 2.50 0.67 -17.31
CA GLU A 10 2.45 -0.79 -17.19
C GLU A 10 3.06 -1.49 -18.41
N GLY A 11 3.53 -2.71 -18.20
CA GLY A 11 4.11 -3.55 -19.23
C GLY A 11 4.02 -5.03 -18.88
N ARG A 12 4.15 -5.87 -19.91
CA ARG A 12 4.25 -7.33 -19.77
C ARG A 12 5.63 -7.78 -20.25
N LEU A 13 6.24 -8.70 -19.51
CA LEU A 13 7.53 -9.31 -19.77
C LEU A 13 7.35 -10.81 -20.01
N GLU A 14 7.99 -11.31 -21.04
CA GLU A 14 8.14 -12.73 -21.32
C GLU A 14 9.63 -13.04 -21.52
N PRO A 15 10.18 -14.12 -20.93
CA PRO A 15 9.50 -15.19 -20.20
C PRO A 15 9.24 -14.86 -18.71
N VAL A 16 8.12 -15.36 -18.19
CA VAL A 16 7.61 -15.10 -16.83
C VAL A 16 8.31 -15.94 -15.73
N SER A 17 9.00 -17.02 -16.14
CA SER A 17 9.53 -18.06 -15.24
C SER A 17 11.07 -18.06 -15.12
N ASP A 18 11.73 -16.94 -15.40
CA ASP A 18 13.19 -16.82 -15.33
C ASP A 18 13.62 -16.23 -13.97
N ALA A 19 14.32 -17.04 -13.18
CA ALA A 19 14.83 -16.66 -11.86
C ALA A 19 15.92 -15.56 -11.91
N THR A 20 16.48 -15.29 -13.10
CA THR A 20 17.52 -14.27 -13.30
C THR A 20 16.98 -12.94 -13.83
N LEU A 21 15.68 -12.86 -14.12
CA LEU A 21 15.05 -11.66 -14.67
C LEU A 21 15.06 -10.53 -13.63
N ARG A 22 15.69 -9.41 -13.98
CA ARG A 22 15.70 -8.18 -13.18
C ARG A 22 15.03 -7.05 -13.96
N VAL A 23 14.30 -6.20 -13.24
CA VAL A 23 13.56 -5.07 -13.79
C VAL A 23 13.94 -3.81 -13.04
N GLU A 24 14.25 -2.75 -13.78
CA GLU A 24 14.48 -1.41 -13.24
C GLU A 24 13.73 -0.36 -14.05
N TRP A 25 13.41 0.76 -13.40
CA TRP A 25 12.80 1.91 -14.04
C TRP A 25 13.76 3.10 -14.02
N LEU A 26 13.89 3.75 -15.17
CA LEU A 26 14.70 4.94 -15.38
C LEU A 26 13.81 6.11 -15.79
N LYS A 27 14.15 7.31 -15.34
CA LYS A 27 13.61 8.58 -15.83
C LYS A 27 14.73 9.34 -16.52
N ASP A 28 14.54 9.66 -17.80
CA ASP A 28 15.50 10.37 -18.65
C ASP A 28 16.92 9.76 -18.55
N GLY A 29 16.99 8.42 -18.56
CA GLY A 29 18.23 7.65 -18.49
C GLY A 29 18.82 7.45 -17.09
N HIS A 30 18.23 8.03 -16.04
CA HIS A 30 18.70 7.89 -14.65
C HIS A 30 17.77 6.99 -13.84
N PRO A 31 18.30 6.11 -12.96
CA PRO A 31 17.46 5.25 -12.13
C PRO A 31 16.55 6.09 -11.22
N ILE A 32 15.29 5.68 -11.12
CA ILE A 32 14.30 6.40 -10.32
C ILE A 32 14.59 6.18 -8.82
N GLU A 33 14.70 7.28 -8.07
CA GLU A 33 14.91 7.23 -6.62
C GLU A 33 13.63 6.79 -5.88
N ALA A 34 13.80 5.97 -4.84
CA ALA A 34 12.70 5.52 -4.01
C ALA A 34 12.07 6.71 -3.27
N SER A 35 10.78 6.94 -3.49
CA SER A 35 10.02 8.05 -2.89
C SER A 35 8.66 7.56 -2.43
N SER A 36 8.08 8.18 -1.40
CA SER A 36 6.72 7.87 -0.93
C SER A 36 5.64 8.08 -2.00
N ARG A 37 5.95 8.87 -3.04
CA ARG A 37 5.07 9.14 -4.18
C ARG A 37 5.19 8.10 -5.30
N ILE A 38 6.27 7.33 -5.36
CA ILE A 38 6.58 6.45 -6.49
C ILE A 38 6.55 5.01 -6.01
N THR A 39 5.70 4.20 -6.62
CA THR A 39 5.59 2.77 -6.33
C THR A 39 5.88 1.97 -7.59
N THR A 40 6.87 1.09 -7.52
CA THR A 40 7.16 0.10 -8.56
C THR A 40 6.63 -1.26 -8.13
N PHE A 41 6.11 -2.01 -9.09
CA PHE A 41 5.58 -3.35 -8.89
C PHE A 41 6.11 -4.27 -9.98
N CYS A 42 6.59 -5.45 -9.59
CA CYS A 42 7.04 -6.49 -10.50
C CYS A 42 6.60 -7.85 -9.94
N ASN A 43 5.68 -8.53 -10.61
CA ASN A 43 5.23 -9.86 -10.21
C ASN A 43 4.76 -10.66 -11.43
N PHE A 44 5.22 -11.91 -11.55
CA PHE A 44 4.82 -12.84 -12.63
C PHE A 44 4.75 -12.20 -14.03
N GLY A 45 5.81 -11.49 -14.43
CA GLY A 45 5.90 -10.88 -15.76
C GLY A 45 5.07 -9.61 -15.95
N TYR A 46 4.34 -9.15 -14.93
CA TYR A 46 3.70 -7.84 -14.93
C TYR A 46 4.59 -6.81 -14.24
N VAL A 47 4.86 -5.70 -14.93
CA VAL A 47 5.66 -4.59 -14.41
C VAL A 47 4.85 -3.31 -14.44
N ALA A 48 4.86 -2.57 -13.35
CA ALA A 48 4.17 -1.29 -13.26
C ALA A 48 4.96 -0.25 -12.46
N LEU A 49 4.81 1.01 -12.86
CA LEU A 49 5.32 2.19 -12.18
C LEU A 49 4.16 3.17 -11.99
N THR A 50 3.87 3.52 -10.75
CA THR A 50 2.84 4.50 -10.40
C THR A 50 3.47 5.70 -9.70
N ILE A 51 3.13 6.90 -10.18
CA ILE A 51 3.56 8.19 -9.61
C ILE A 51 2.31 8.89 -9.07
N LYS A 52 2.29 9.12 -7.76
CA LYS A 52 1.22 9.82 -7.05
C LYS A 52 1.54 11.32 -6.99
N GLN A 53 0.50 12.15 -7.12
CA GLN A 53 0.63 13.62 -7.11
C GLN A 53 1.67 14.12 -8.11
N VAL A 54 1.38 13.92 -9.39
CA VAL A 54 2.26 14.26 -10.51
C VAL A 54 2.49 15.77 -10.58
N THR A 55 3.76 16.17 -10.54
CA THR A 55 4.20 17.57 -10.61
C THR A 55 4.81 17.88 -11.97
N VAL A 56 5.03 19.16 -12.28
CA VAL A 56 5.78 19.58 -13.48
C VAL A 56 7.19 19.01 -13.54
N HIS A 57 7.78 18.69 -12.38
CA HIS A 57 9.10 18.05 -12.31
C HIS A 57 9.07 16.58 -12.69
N ASP A 58 7.92 15.93 -12.70
CA ASP A 58 7.79 14.51 -13.06
C ASP A 58 7.69 14.31 -14.60
N VAL A 59 7.59 15.39 -15.38
CA VAL A 59 7.68 15.35 -16.86
C VAL A 59 9.01 14.72 -17.28
N GLY A 60 8.95 13.81 -18.26
CA GLY A 60 10.14 13.12 -18.74
C GLY A 60 9.82 11.83 -19.50
N HIS A 61 10.87 11.14 -19.94
CA HIS A 61 10.78 9.81 -20.55
C HIS A 61 11.07 8.75 -19.49
N TYR A 62 10.11 7.85 -19.29
CA TYR A 62 10.20 6.75 -18.36
C TYR A 62 10.51 5.47 -19.12
N THR A 63 11.66 4.86 -18.85
CA THR A 63 12.10 3.63 -19.48
C THR A 63 12.05 2.50 -18.47
N CYS A 64 11.33 1.42 -18.78
CA CYS A 64 11.44 0.15 -18.06
C CYS A 64 12.50 -0.69 -18.75
N ARG A 65 13.58 -1.04 -18.04
CA ARG A 65 14.65 -1.93 -18.52
C ARG A 65 14.54 -3.26 -17.81
N ALA A 66 14.40 -4.33 -18.57
CA ALA A 66 14.40 -5.71 -18.09
C ALA A 66 15.61 -6.44 -18.67
N TYR A 67 16.35 -7.17 -17.85
CA TYR A 67 17.54 -7.90 -18.29
C TYR A 67 17.65 -9.26 -17.59
N ASN A 68 18.16 -10.25 -18.33
CA ASN A 68 18.45 -11.59 -17.84
C ASN A 68 19.83 -12.06 -18.34
N SER A 69 20.19 -13.32 -18.09
CA SER A 69 21.48 -13.87 -18.54
C SER A 69 21.63 -13.97 -20.07
N LEU A 70 20.54 -13.82 -20.84
CA LEU A 70 20.50 -13.98 -22.29
C LEU A 70 20.44 -12.65 -23.05
N GLY A 71 19.98 -11.56 -22.41
CA GLY A 71 19.91 -10.25 -23.04
C GLY A 71 19.17 -9.20 -22.21
N GLU A 72 18.96 -8.04 -22.84
CA GLU A 72 18.21 -6.92 -22.27
C GLU A 72 17.10 -6.46 -23.22
N ALA A 73 15.99 -6.01 -22.64
CA ALA A 73 14.86 -5.40 -23.33
C ALA A 73 14.48 -4.10 -22.61
N HIS A 74 14.05 -3.09 -23.37
CA HIS A 74 13.60 -1.82 -22.79
C HIS A 74 12.37 -1.28 -23.52
N ILE A 75 11.49 -0.62 -22.77
CA ILE A 75 10.32 0.09 -23.28
C ILE A 75 10.26 1.48 -22.68
N THR A 76 9.97 2.50 -23.50
CA THR A 76 9.96 3.90 -23.08
C THR A 76 8.58 4.52 -23.28
N GLY A 77 8.06 5.16 -22.23
CA GLY A 77 6.84 5.96 -22.24
C GLY A 77 7.14 7.43 -21.93
N LYS A 78 6.39 8.37 -22.52
CA LYS A 78 6.55 9.80 -22.26
C LYS A 78 5.48 10.30 -21.30
N LEU A 79 5.88 10.95 -20.20
CA LEU A 79 4.96 11.65 -19.30
C LEU A 79 4.91 13.13 -19.66
N THR A 80 3.73 13.62 -20.04
CA THR A 80 3.46 15.06 -20.15
C THR A 80 2.50 15.50 -19.05
N VAL A 81 2.73 16.67 -18.49
CA VAL A 81 1.91 17.26 -17.42
C VAL A 81 1.26 18.51 -17.96
N VAL A 82 -0.06 18.63 -17.76
CA VAL A 82 -0.82 19.82 -18.15
C VAL A 82 -1.13 20.59 -16.88
N SER A 83 -0.55 21.79 -16.74
CA SER A 83 -0.85 22.70 -15.64
C SER A 83 -2.14 23.48 -15.90
N ARG A 84 -2.77 24.01 -14.84
CA ARG A 84 -3.90 24.94 -14.99
C ARG A 84 -3.52 26.24 -15.70
N GLN A 85 -2.24 26.59 -15.75
CA GLN A 85 -1.75 27.80 -16.43
C GLN A 85 -1.62 27.58 -17.95
N ASP A 86 -1.26 26.37 -18.39
CA ASP A 86 -1.08 26.06 -19.83
C ASP A 86 -2.41 26.09 -20.62
N ILE A 87 -3.53 25.81 -19.96
CA ILE A 87 -4.88 25.89 -20.55
C ILE A 87 -5.24 27.35 -20.89
N ILE A 88 -4.62 28.33 -20.22
CA ILE A 88 -4.90 29.76 -20.38
C ILE A 88 -3.90 30.40 -21.36
N VAL A 89 -2.67 29.87 -21.47
CA VAL A 89 -1.62 30.41 -22.34
C VAL A 89 -1.78 29.99 -23.81
N ASP A 90 -2.26 28.79 -24.10
CA ASP A 90 -2.55 28.36 -25.49
C ASP A 90 -3.72 29.13 -26.12
N SER A 91 -4.54 29.81 -25.31
CA SER A 91 -5.58 30.73 -25.77
C SER A 91 -5.05 32.14 -26.09
N GLN A 92 -3.80 32.48 -25.76
CA GLN A 92 -3.29 33.85 -25.85
C GLN A 92 -2.06 34.04 -26.73
N THR A 93 -1.42 32.99 -27.25
CA THR A 93 -0.27 33.14 -28.15
C THR A 93 -0.38 32.27 -29.39
N SER A 94 -0.98 32.79 -30.47
CA SER A 94 -0.33 32.93 -31.78
C SER A 94 -1.34 33.19 -32.91
N HIS A 95 -0.94 34.09 -33.79
CA HIS A 95 -1.64 34.71 -34.92
C HIS A 95 -2.14 33.74 -36.02
N MET A 96 -2.26 32.43 -35.75
CA MET A 96 -2.82 31.42 -36.65
C MET A 96 -4.26 31.01 -36.29
N GLY A 97 -4.79 31.51 -35.17
CA GLY A 97 -6.16 31.20 -34.71
C GLY A 97 -7.28 31.85 -35.54
N MET A 98 -7.03 33.00 -36.17
CA MET A 98 -8.08 33.74 -36.88
C MET A 98 -8.57 33.04 -38.16
N GLU A 99 -7.70 32.33 -38.90
CA GLU A 99 -8.11 31.60 -40.10
C GLU A 99 -8.94 30.35 -39.75
N LYS A 100 -8.73 29.76 -38.57
CA LYS A 100 -9.48 28.59 -38.10
C LYS A 100 -10.87 28.95 -37.57
N ILE A 101 -11.01 30.16 -37.03
CA ILE A 101 -12.30 30.72 -36.58
C ILE A 101 -13.23 30.98 -37.79
N GLN A 102 -12.69 31.49 -38.90
CA GLN A 102 -13.49 31.79 -40.10
C GLN A 102 -14.01 30.51 -40.80
N TYR A 103 -13.29 29.38 -40.69
CA TYR A 103 -13.75 28.08 -41.18
C TYR A 103 -14.82 27.42 -40.28
N LEU A 104 -14.78 27.70 -38.98
CA LEU A 104 -15.78 27.22 -38.00
C LEU A 104 -17.06 28.05 -38.01
N GLU A 105 -17.00 29.33 -38.38
CA GLU A 105 -18.18 30.21 -38.54
C GLU A 105 -19.08 29.78 -39.70
N ASP A 106 -18.52 29.21 -40.78
CA ASP A 106 -19.31 28.71 -41.92
C ASP A 106 -20.09 27.42 -41.58
N SER A 107 -19.64 26.72 -40.52
CA SER A 107 -20.30 25.51 -40.02
C SER A 107 -21.49 25.80 -39.09
N SER A 108 -21.72 27.06 -38.72
CA SER A 108 -22.68 27.46 -37.67
C SER A 108 -24.13 27.69 -38.15
N ARG A 109 -24.44 27.39 -39.42
CA ARG A 109 -25.82 27.49 -39.96
C ARG A 109 -26.68 26.22 -39.80
N TYR A 110 -26.35 25.34 -38.87
CA TYR A 110 -27.30 24.33 -38.38
C TYR A 110 -27.47 24.46 -36.87
N SER A 111 -28.48 25.24 -36.53
CA SER A 111 -29.03 25.44 -35.19
C SER A 111 -29.45 24.09 -34.57
N ARG A 112 -28.98 23.78 -33.36
CA ARG A 112 -29.82 23.76 -32.13
C ARG A 112 -29.11 23.09 -30.95
N THR A 113 -28.93 23.91 -29.91
CA THR A 113 -29.03 23.58 -28.48
C THR A 113 -28.16 22.43 -27.94
N THR A 114 -27.00 22.79 -27.39
CA THR A 114 -26.37 22.01 -26.31
C THR A 114 -26.09 22.95 -25.14
N GLN A 115 -26.96 22.90 -24.13
CA GLN A 115 -26.54 23.13 -22.77
C GLN A 115 -25.57 21.99 -22.43
N GLU A 116 -24.30 22.30 -22.18
CA GLU A 116 -23.35 21.34 -21.61
C GLU A 116 -23.69 21.13 -20.14
N GLU A 117 -24.67 20.25 -19.87
CA GLU A 117 -24.54 19.36 -18.73
C GLU A 117 -23.46 18.33 -19.10
N GLN A 118 -22.38 18.23 -18.32
CA GLN A 118 -21.53 17.03 -18.33
C GLN A 118 -22.33 15.85 -17.76
N GLN A 119 -23.31 15.35 -18.52
CA GLN A 119 -23.78 13.99 -18.38
C GLN A 119 -22.67 13.08 -18.91
N VAL A 120 -21.83 12.58 -18.01
CA VAL A 120 -21.09 11.34 -18.26
C VAL A 120 -22.16 10.30 -18.56
N VAL A 121 -22.21 9.81 -19.80
CA VAL A 121 -23.03 8.65 -20.16
C VAL A 121 -22.44 7.47 -19.38
N SER A 122 -22.92 7.27 -18.16
CA SER A 122 -22.70 6.06 -17.39
C SER A 122 -23.49 4.98 -18.11
N THR A 123 -22.81 4.01 -18.71
CA THR A 123 -23.46 2.79 -19.20
C THR A 123 -23.72 1.88 -18.01
N GLN A 124 -24.78 1.06 -18.06
CA GLN A 124 -25.05 0.07 -17.01
C GLN A 124 -23.81 -0.80 -16.74
N PRO A 125 -23.57 -1.18 -15.47
CA PRO A 125 -22.39 -1.95 -15.10
C PRO A 125 -22.43 -3.30 -15.81
N ARG A 126 -21.29 -3.76 -16.32
CA ARG A 126 -21.17 -5.05 -17.00
C ARG A 126 -19.92 -5.79 -16.53
N PHE A 127 -20.08 -7.06 -16.20
CA PHE A 127 -18.96 -7.95 -15.93
C PHE A 127 -18.33 -8.44 -17.24
N LEU A 128 -17.02 -8.29 -17.36
CA LEU A 128 -16.25 -8.70 -18.55
C LEU A 128 -16.00 -10.22 -18.61
N GLY A 129 -16.47 -10.97 -17.63
CA GLY A 129 -16.33 -12.43 -17.56
C GLY A 129 -17.05 -13.01 -16.35
N PRO A 130 -17.09 -14.35 -16.22
CA PRO A 130 -17.63 -15.01 -15.04
C PRO A 130 -16.76 -14.69 -13.82
N LEU A 131 -17.37 -14.76 -12.63
CA LEU A 131 -16.66 -14.56 -11.37
C LEU A 131 -15.63 -15.68 -11.20
N LYS A 132 -14.34 -15.32 -11.18
CA LYS A 132 -13.28 -16.29 -10.94
C LYS A 132 -13.23 -16.56 -9.44
N ALA A 133 -13.64 -17.75 -9.07
CA ALA A 133 -13.77 -18.16 -7.69
C ALA A 133 -13.00 -19.45 -7.42
N THR A 134 -12.61 -19.62 -6.16
CA THR A 134 -12.10 -20.91 -5.68
C THR A 134 -13.29 -21.84 -5.42
N ASN A 135 -13.61 -22.72 -6.37
CA ASN A 135 -14.84 -23.53 -6.31
C ASN A 135 -14.80 -24.62 -5.24
N LYS A 136 -13.63 -25.14 -4.92
CA LYS A 136 -13.44 -26.25 -3.98
C LYS A 136 -12.22 -25.97 -3.12
N ILE A 137 -12.41 -25.95 -1.81
CA ILE A 137 -11.36 -25.56 -0.86
C ILE A 137 -11.48 -26.37 0.44
N VAL A 138 -10.35 -26.66 1.05
CA VAL A 138 -10.31 -27.34 2.35
C VAL A 138 -10.39 -26.30 3.46
N GLU A 139 -11.09 -26.64 4.54
CA GLU A 139 -11.16 -25.82 5.75
C GLU A 139 -9.77 -25.37 6.24
N GLY A 140 -9.62 -24.08 6.57
CA GLY A 140 -8.39 -23.42 7.00
C GLY A 140 -7.53 -22.80 5.89
N GLN A 141 -7.89 -22.97 4.61
CA GLN A 141 -7.19 -22.35 3.49
C GLN A 141 -7.76 -20.98 3.13
N ARG A 142 -7.03 -20.20 2.33
CA ARG A 142 -7.47 -18.88 1.84
C ARG A 142 -8.24 -19.03 0.52
N ALA A 143 -9.47 -18.50 0.45
CA ALA A 143 -10.23 -18.39 -0.79
C ALA A 143 -10.06 -17.01 -1.43
N HIS A 144 -9.97 -16.98 -2.75
CA HIS A 144 -9.92 -15.75 -3.54
C HIS A 144 -11.05 -15.72 -4.59
N PHE A 145 -11.67 -14.55 -4.72
CA PHE A 145 -12.70 -14.25 -5.71
C PHE A 145 -12.31 -12.97 -6.46
N GLU A 146 -12.35 -12.98 -7.80
CA GLU A 146 -12.07 -11.79 -8.62
C GLU A 146 -13.01 -11.63 -9.82
N ALA A 147 -13.33 -10.38 -10.14
CA ALA A 147 -14.14 -9.99 -11.30
C ALA A 147 -13.65 -8.67 -11.92
N ARG A 148 -13.96 -8.48 -13.20
CA ARG A 148 -13.67 -7.25 -13.97
C ARG A 148 -14.97 -6.58 -14.37
N LEU A 149 -15.05 -5.26 -14.17
CA LEU A 149 -16.27 -4.46 -14.28
C LEU A 149 -16.04 -3.24 -15.21
N GLU A 150 -16.98 -3.01 -16.12
CA GLU A 150 -17.07 -1.79 -16.93
C GLU A 150 -18.38 -1.04 -16.61
N PRO A 151 -18.43 0.31 -16.65
CA PRO A 151 -17.36 1.25 -17.00
C PRO A 151 -16.33 1.47 -15.88
N GLN A 152 -15.05 1.63 -16.26
CA GLN A 152 -13.92 1.77 -15.33
C GLN A 152 -13.82 3.15 -14.65
N SER A 153 -14.45 4.16 -15.25
CA SER A 153 -14.29 5.59 -14.90
C SER A 153 -15.51 6.20 -14.20
N ASP A 154 -16.39 5.37 -13.64
CA ASP A 154 -17.62 5.82 -12.98
C ASP A 154 -17.45 5.94 -11.46
N LEU A 155 -17.47 7.19 -10.97
CA LEU A 155 -17.34 7.53 -9.55
C LEU A 155 -18.57 7.16 -8.72
N THR A 156 -19.69 6.80 -9.37
CA THR A 156 -20.94 6.39 -8.70
C THR A 156 -21.07 4.88 -8.49
N MET A 157 -20.09 4.11 -8.97
CA MET A 157 -20.08 2.65 -8.86
C MET A 157 -20.04 2.19 -7.39
N ARG A 158 -21.05 1.39 -7.02
CA ARG A 158 -21.15 0.71 -5.72
C ARG A 158 -21.05 -0.79 -5.95
N VAL A 159 -20.23 -1.44 -5.14
CA VAL A 159 -19.94 -2.86 -5.25
C VAL A 159 -20.22 -3.53 -3.92
N GLU A 160 -21.07 -4.57 -3.95
CA GLU A 160 -21.52 -5.29 -2.77
C GLU A 160 -21.40 -6.81 -2.99
N TRP A 161 -20.97 -7.50 -1.96
CA TRP A 161 -20.85 -8.96 -1.95
C TRP A 161 -21.96 -9.57 -1.10
N TYR A 162 -22.53 -10.66 -1.58
CA TYR A 162 -23.57 -11.42 -0.89
C TYR A 162 -23.14 -12.89 -0.77
N HIS A 163 -23.35 -13.49 0.39
CA HIS A 163 -23.18 -14.93 0.63
C HIS A 163 -24.53 -15.53 0.98
N ASN A 164 -25.00 -16.47 0.16
CA ASN A 164 -26.32 -17.11 0.31
C ASN A 164 -27.46 -16.08 0.45
N GLY A 165 -27.38 -14.97 -0.29
CA GLY A 165 -28.37 -13.88 -0.26
C GLY A 165 -28.24 -12.90 0.91
N ARG A 166 -27.24 -13.04 1.79
CA ARG A 166 -26.97 -12.10 2.89
C ARG A 166 -25.77 -11.21 2.56
N PRO A 167 -25.80 -9.91 2.86
CA PRO A 167 -24.68 -9.02 2.58
C PRO A 167 -23.46 -9.43 3.42
N VAL A 168 -22.31 -9.57 2.76
CA VAL A 168 -21.02 -9.89 3.38
C VAL A 168 -20.45 -8.59 3.95
N MET A 169 -20.29 -8.53 5.26
CA MET A 169 -19.66 -7.40 5.94
C MET A 169 -18.14 -7.59 5.97
N THR A 170 -17.40 -6.49 5.78
CA THR A 170 -15.94 -6.49 5.99
C THR A 170 -15.65 -6.86 7.44
N ALA A 171 -14.92 -7.95 7.65
CA ALA A 171 -14.56 -8.48 8.96
C ALA A 171 -13.07 -8.83 8.97
N ASN A 172 -12.48 -9.12 10.13
CA ASN A 172 -11.06 -9.46 10.25
C ASN A 172 -10.59 -10.63 9.36
N ARG A 173 -11.52 -11.46 8.88
CA ARG A 173 -11.27 -12.64 8.03
C ARG A 173 -11.62 -12.44 6.56
N ILE A 174 -12.42 -11.42 6.21
CA ILE A 174 -12.92 -11.17 4.86
C ILE A 174 -12.50 -9.78 4.42
N GLN A 175 -11.65 -9.71 3.39
CA GLN A 175 -11.15 -8.47 2.82
C GLN A 175 -11.77 -8.27 1.43
N THR A 176 -12.28 -7.06 1.17
CA THR A 176 -12.85 -6.70 -0.13
C THR A 176 -12.06 -5.55 -0.74
N TYR A 177 -11.85 -5.62 -2.05
CA TYR A 177 -11.10 -4.65 -2.84
C TYR A 177 -11.94 -4.22 -4.03
N HIS A 178 -12.03 -2.91 -4.26
CA HIS A 178 -12.62 -2.36 -5.47
C HIS A 178 -11.77 -1.17 -5.93
N ASP A 179 -11.20 -1.25 -7.13
CA ASP A 179 -10.48 -0.12 -7.73
C ASP A 179 -10.42 -0.26 -9.25
N PHE A 180 -10.62 0.84 -9.99
CA PHE A 180 -10.54 0.93 -11.45
C PHE A 180 -11.07 -0.31 -12.22
N GLY A 181 -12.33 -0.71 -11.99
CA GLY A 181 -12.96 -1.82 -12.71
C GLY A 181 -12.44 -3.22 -12.32
N TYR A 182 -11.64 -3.32 -11.25
CA TYR A 182 -11.28 -4.58 -10.61
C TYR A 182 -12.01 -4.71 -9.28
N VAL A 183 -12.62 -5.87 -9.06
CA VAL A 183 -13.25 -6.21 -7.78
C VAL A 183 -12.71 -7.55 -7.32
N ALA A 184 -12.23 -7.62 -6.08
CA ALA A 184 -11.80 -8.87 -5.47
C ALA A 184 -12.29 -9.01 -4.03
N MET A 185 -12.45 -10.24 -3.58
CA MET A 185 -12.74 -10.59 -2.20
C MET A 185 -11.86 -11.78 -1.79
N ASP A 186 -11.21 -11.62 -0.64
CA ASP A 186 -10.36 -12.64 -0.01
C ASP A 186 -10.95 -13.10 1.31
N ILE A 187 -11.02 -14.42 1.49
CA ILE A 187 -11.38 -15.06 2.76
C ILE A 187 -10.11 -15.72 3.30
N LEU A 188 -9.53 -15.16 4.38
CA LEU A 188 -8.20 -15.54 4.88
C LEU A 188 -8.14 -16.94 5.53
N ASP A 189 -9.22 -17.34 6.19
CA ASP A 189 -9.33 -18.59 6.94
C ASP A 189 -10.70 -19.21 6.68
N VAL A 190 -10.82 -20.06 5.65
CA VAL A 190 -12.12 -20.60 5.20
C VAL A 190 -12.65 -21.65 6.16
N ARG A 191 -13.91 -21.51 6.56
CA ARG A 191 -14.62 -22.41 7.49
C ARG A 191 -15.73 -23.16 6.78
N GLY A 192 -16.21 -24.27 7.35
CA GLY A 192 -17.37 -24.99 6.79
C GLY A 192 -18.61 -24.11 6.57
N GLU A 193 -18.80 -23.08 7.40
CA GLU A 193 -19.89 -22.08 7.30
C GLU A 193 -19.79 -21.16 6.08
N ASP A 194 -18.61 -21.02 5.49
CA ASP A 194 -18.39 -20.17 4.31
C ASP A 194 -18.78 -20.87 3.01
N SER A 195 -19.09 -22.17 3.05
CA SER A 195 -19.60 -22.90 1.90
C SER A 195 -20.94 -22.30 1.45
N GLY A 196 -21.08 -22.05 0.15
CA GLY A 196 -22.29 -21.42 -0.38
C GLY A 196 -22.07 -20.69 -1.69
N THR A 197 -23.13 -19.99 -2.11
CA THR A 197 -23.12 -19.17 -3.32
C THR A 197 -22.75 -17.75 -2.96
N TYR A 198 -21.71 -17.24 -3.62
CA TYR A 198 -21.25 -15.86 -3.52
C TYR A 198 -21.74 -15.09 -4.73
N THR A 199 -22.51 -14.03 -4.48
CA THR A 199 -23.04 -13.14 -5.51
C THR A 199 -22.39 -11.78 -5.37
N LEU A 200 -21.76 -11.33 -6.44
CA LEU A 200 -21.21 -9.99 -6.57
C LEU A 200 -22.20 -9.12 -7.30
N VAL A 201 -22.56 -7.99 -6.69
CA VAL A 201 -23.51 -7.03 -7.22
C VAL A 201 -22.81 -5.69 -7.44
N ALA A 202 -22.85 -5.18 -8.66
CA ALA A 202 -22.35 -3.86 -9.01
C ALA A 202 -23.53 -2.97 -9.47
N ALA A 203 -23.63 -1.77 -8.91
CA ALA A 203 -24.68 -0.81 -9.22
C ALA A 203 -24.10 0.58 -9.51
N ASN A 204 -24.62 1.26 -10.53
CA ASN A 204 -24.32 2.65 -10.82
C ASN A 204 -25.61 3.42 -11.14
N ALA A 205 -25.48 4.71 -11.51
CA ALA A 205 -26.62 5.56 -11.86
C ALA A 205 -27.46 5.05 -13.05
N ALA A 206 -26.90 4.17 -13.89
CA ALA A 206 -27.53 3.66 -15.12
C ALA A 206 -28.08 2.24 -15.01
N GLY A 207 -27.77 1.49 -13.94
CA GLY A 207 -28.32 0.16 -13.72
C GLY A 207 -27.54 -0.69 -12.71
N GLN A 208 -27.86 -1.98 -12.69
CA GLN A 208 -27.28 -2.97 -11.79
C GLN A 208 -26.95 -4.25 -12.57
N ALA A 209 -25.80 -4.84 -12.26
CA ALA A 209 -25.39 -6.14 -12.75
C ALA A 209 -24.99 -7.04 -11.59
N GLN A 210 -25.18 -8.34 -11.77
CA GLN A 210 -24.78 -9.35 -10.80
C GLN A 210 -24.09 -10.53 -11.46
N VAL A 211 -23.18 -11.16 -10.74
CA VAL A 211 -22.53 -12.42 -11.13
C VAL A 211 -22.37 -13.30 -9.89
N ASP A 212 -22.55 -14.60 -10.04
CA ASP A 212 -22.47 -15.56 -8.94
C ASP A 212 -21.39 -16.62 -9.18
N ALA A 213 -20.86 -17.15 -8.08
CA ALA A 213 -20.00 -18.33 -8.06
C ALA A 213 -20.27 -19.17 -6.80
N GLN A 214 -20.08 -20.48 -6.91
CA GLN A 214 -20.30 -21.41 -5.81
C GLN A 214 -18.97 -21.89 -5.22
N MET A 215 -18.85 -21.84 -3.90
CA MET A 215 -17.72 -22.41 -3.16
C MET A 215 -18.18 -23.58 -2.29
N ILE A 216 -17.49 -24.71 -2.40
CA ILE A 216 -17.71 -25.91 -1.60
C ILE A 216 -16.52 -26.08 -0.66
N VAL A 217 -16.80 -26.09 0.64
CA VAL A 217 -15.78 -26.30 1.68
C VAL A 217 -15.78 -27.78 2.09
N GLU A 218 -14.66 -28.45 1.88
CA GLU A 218 -14.48 -29.83 2.34
C GLU A 218 -14.04 -29.82 3.80
N THR A 219 -14.95 -30.23 4.68
CA THR A 219 -14.63 -30.53 6.08
C THR A 219 -14.03 -31.93 6.18
N ARG A 220 -13.05 -32.12 7.07
CA ARG A 220 -12.34 -33.40 7.25
C ARG A 220 -13.22 -34.53 7.83
N SER A 221 -14.53 -34.30 8.00
CA SER A 221 -15.46 -35.21 8.67
C SER A 221 -16.55 -35.80 7.76
N ALA A 222 -16.60 -35.45 6.47
CA ALA A 222 -17.64 -35.91 5.55
C ALA A 222 -17.09 -36.89 4.50
N ILE A 223 -16.63 -38.07 4.94
CA ILE A 223 -16.52 -39.25 4.07
C ILE A 223 -17.73 -40.11 4.42
N ASP A 224 -18.80 -39.96 3.64
CA ASP A 224 -20.04 -40.71 3.84
C ASP A 224 -19.91 -42.14 3.29
N THR A 225 -20.28 -43.11 4.12
CA THR A 225 -19.97 -44.55 4.02
C THR A 225 -21.03 -45.39 3.32
N THR A 226 -21.87 -44.82 2.45
CA THR A 226 -22.94 -45.62 1.82
C THR A 226 -23.19 -45.22 0.38
N SER A 227 -22.66 -46.01 -0.57
CA SER A 227 -23.21 -46.20 -1.92
C SER A 227 -22.63 -47.46 -2.58
N MET A 228 -22.57 -48.58 -1.83
CA MET A 228 -22.54 -49.90 -2.44
C MET A 228 -23.99 -50.37 -2.65
N HIS A 229 -24.57 -50.13 -3.82
CA HIS A 229 -25.49 -51.10 -4.45
C HIS A 229 -25.96 -50.65 -5.84
N HIS A 230 -26.00 -51.64 -6.74
CA HIS A 230 -26.65 -51.67 -8.06
C HIS A 230 -26.02 -50.88 -9.20
N VAL A 231 -24.96 -51.44 -9.81
CA VAL A 231 -24.97 -51.80 -11.24
C VAL A 231 -24.16 -53.11 -11.41
N VAL A 232 -24.70 -54.20 -10.90
CA VAL A 232 -24.35 -55.56 -11.34
C VAL A 232 -25.14 -55.77 -12.62
N GLU A 233 -24.48 -55.70 -13.77
CA GLU A 233 -24.83 -56.37 -15.04
C GLU A 233 -24.10 -55.68 -16.20
N ARG A 234 -22.81 -56.00 -16.33
CA ARG A 234 -22.08 -56.02 -17.61
C ARG A 234 -20.72 -56.75 -17.50
N THR A 235 -20.58 -57.60 -16.48
CA THR A 235 -19.55 -58.62 -16.35
C THR A 235 -19.98 -59.83 -17.18
N GLN A 236 -19.66 -59.82 -18.48
CA GLN A 236 -19.51 -61.05 -19.28
C GLN A 236 -18.95 -60.70 -20.65
N GLN A 237 -17.67 -60.29 -20.70
CA GLN A 237 -16.74 -60.63 -21.78
C GLN A 237 -15.39 -59.97 -21.50
N LYS A 238 -14.31 -60.78 -21.61
CA LYS A 238 -12.89 -60.45 -21.40
C LYS A 238 -12.38 -60.58 -19.96
N GLN A 239 -12.44 -61.81 -19.45
CA GLN A 239 -11.33 -62.34 -18.67
C GLN A 239 -10.15 -62.63 -19.61
N GLU A 240 -8.94 -62.54 -19.06
CA GLU A 240 -7.63 -62.84 -19.65
C GLU A 240 -6.89 -61.68 -20.33
N THR A 241 -6.56 -60.67 -19.53
CA THR A 241 -5.16 -60.22 -19.44
C THR A 241 -4.86 -59.92 -17.97
N GLN A 242 -3.78 -60.49 -17.47
CA GLN A 242 -3.33 -60.38 -16.09
C GLN A 242 -2.87 -58.93 -15.85
N PHE A 243 -3.76 -58.10 -15.31
CA PHE A 243 -3.41 -56.77 -14.84
C PHE A 243 -2.83 -56.91 -13.43
N VAL A 244 -1.53 -56.69 -13.32
CA VAL A 244 -0.86 -56.41 -12.05
C VAL A 244 -1.35 -55.02 -11.61
N GLU A 245 -2.04 -54.94 -10.47
CA GLU A 245 -2.35 -53.65 -9.87
C GLU A 245 -1.03 -52.88 -9.66
N PRO A 246 -0.88 -51.66 -10.17
CA PRO A 246 0.02 -50.73 -9.53
C PRO A 246 -0.59 -50.46 -8.15
N GLN A 247 -0.08 -51.14 -7.13
CA GLN A 247 -0.17 -50.66 -5.77
C GLN A 247 0.39 -49.25 -5.77
N TYR A 248 -0.48 -48.24 -5.85
CA TYR A 248 -0.10 -46.93 -5.37
C TYR A 248 -0.11 -47.02 -3.86
N GLN A 249 1.09 -47.24 -3.36
CA GLN A 249 1.45 -47.27 -1.97
C GLN A 249 1.15 -45.89 -1.36
N ILE A 250 -0.03 -45.75 -0.76
CA ILE A 250 -0.39 -44.59 0.08
C ILE A 250 0.29 -44.75 1.46
N GLU A 251 1.59 -45.07 1.45
CA GLU A 251 2.46 -45.18 2.63
C GLU A 251 3.76 -44.37 2.45
N GLU A 252 3.98 -43.68 1.33
CA GLU A 252 5.32 -43.18 0.94
C GLU A 252 5.49 -41.63 0.89
N LEU A 253 4.72 -40.85 1.67
CA LEU A 253 4.84 -39.37 1.69
C LEU A 253 5.47 -38.77 2.97
N CYS A 254 5.48 -39.48 4.09
CA CYS A 254 6.26 -39.10 5.28
C CYS A 254 7.41 -40.11 5.47
N LYS A 255 8.55 -39.84 4.82
CA LYS A 255 9.68 -40.81 4.75
C LYS A 255 10.33 -41.10 6.11
N SER A 256 10.32 -40.15 7.04
CA SER A 256 10.95 -40.26 8.35
C SER A 256 10.61 -39.05 9.25
N LYS A 257 10.86 -39.18 10.56
CA LYS A 257 10.89 -38.03 11.48
C LYS A 257 11.88 -36.97 10.97
N PRO A 258 11.67 -35.67 11.23
CA PRO A 258 12.57 -34.63 10.76
C PRO A 258 13.97 -34.86 11.33
N ILE A 259 14.99 -34.82 10.47
CA ILE A 259 16.40 -34.99 10.85
C ILE A 259 17.19 -33.85 10.23
N PHE A 260 17.94 -33.14 11.06
CA PHE A 260 18.92 -32.17 10.58
C PHE A 260 20.16 -32.93 10.10
N THR A 261 20.37 -32.97 8.78
CA THR A 261 21.55 -33.59 8.17
C THR A 261 22.78 -32.72 8.30
N GLN A 262 22.58 -31.39 8.24
CA GLN A 262 23.59 -30.39 8.59
C GLN A 262 23.05 -29.60 9.77
N LEU A 263 23.74 -29.71 10.91
CA LEU A 263 23.41 -28.98 12.14
C LEU A 263 23.83 -27.52 12.02
N LEU A 264 23.22 -26.66 12.84
CA LEU A 264 23.70 -25.29 12.98
C LEU A 264 25.13 -25.29 13.53
N SER A 265 25.98 -24.42 12.98
CA SER A 265 27.34 -24.20 13.45
C SER A 265 27.44 -22.84 14.11
N ASP A 266 28.23 -22.75 15.18
CA ASP A 266 28.45 -21.48 15.88
C ASP A 266 29.18 -20.49 14.97
N PRO A 267 28.57 -19.34 14.61
CA PRO A 267 29.23 -18.36 13.77
C PRO A 267 30.37 -17.68 14.54
N GLN A 268 31.39 -17.22 13.80
CA GLN A 268 32.46 -16.41 14.41
C GLN A 268 31.88 -15.16 15.07
N PRO A 269 32.47 -14.67 16.18
CA PRO A 269 31.99 -13.47 16.84
C PRO A 269 31.89 -12.28 15.88
N VAL A 270 30.71 -11.67 15.83
CA VAL A 270 30.40 -10.61 14.87
C VAL A 270 30.36 -9.26 15.57
N GLY A 271 30.99 -8.24 14.99
CA GLY A 271 30.91 -6.88 15.53
C GLY A 271 29.52 -6.25 15.33
N GLU A 272 29.12 -5.40 16.27
CA GLU A 272 27.83 -4.70 16.23
C GLU A 272 27.55 -3.99 14.88
N GLY A 273 26.32 -4.14 14.39
CA GLY A 273 25.81 -3.57 13.13
C GLY A 273 26.04 -4.44 11.88
N ARG A 274 26.79 -5.55 11.98
CA ARG A 274 26.96 -6.52 10.88
C ARG A 274 25.80 -7.52 10.82
N ASN A 275 25.80 -8.38 9.81
CA ASN A 275 24.75 -9.37 9.61
C ASN A 275 25.27 -10.76 9.99
N ILE A 276 24.38 -11.62 10.48
CA ILE A 276 24.68 -12.99 10.88
C ILE A 276 23.80 -13.92 10.06
N HIS A 277 24.42 -14.91 9.43
CA HIS A 277 23.74 -15.94 8.65
C HIS A 277 23.89 -17.28 9.36
N LEU A 278 22.76 -17.92 9.66
CA LEU A 278 22.69 -19.26 10.22
C LEU A 278 22.01 -20.17 9.20
N GLU A 279 22.64 -21.28 8.86
CA GLU A 279 22.11 -22.26 7.90
C GLU A 279 22.18 -23.69 8.43
N CYS A 280 21.16 -24.48 8.11
CA CYS A 280 21.12 -25.91 8.37
C CYS A 280 20.33 -26.63 7.26
N LYS A 281 20.48 -27.96 7.21
CA LYS A 281 19.79 -28.81 6.23
C LYS A 281 18.91 -29.82 6.93
N LEU A 282 17.70 -29.98 6.40
CA LEU A 282 16.60 -30.74 6.98
C LEU A 282 16.06 -31.76 5.98
N GLU A 283 15.95 -33.02 6.42
CA GLU A 283 15.29 -34.11 5.69
C GLU A 283 14.13 -34.69 6.52
N PRO A 284 13.04 -35.19 5.91
CA PRO A 284 12.82 -35.43 4.48
C PRO A 284 12.35 -34.21 3.68
N LEU A 285 12.74 -34.17 2.40
CA LEU A 285 12.37 -33.14 1.43
C LEU A 285 10.94 -33.34 0.92
N GLY A 286 10.16 -32.26 0.84
CA GLY A 286 8.83 -32.28 0.21
C GLY A 286 7.69 -32.78 1.10
N ASP A 287 7.88 -32.85 2.41
CA ASP A 287 6.79 -33.18 3.33
C ASP A 287 5.84 -31.97 3.48
N PRO A 288 4.55 -32.09 3.08
CA PRO A 288 3.59 -30.98 3.13
C PRO A 288 3.19 -30.59 4.57
N THR A 289 3.58 -31.37 5.57
CA THR A 289 3.25 -31.14 6.99
C THR A 289 4.44 -30.68 7.83
N MET A 290 5.60 -30.46 7.21
CA MET A 290 6.79 -29.92 7.86
C MET A 290 6.57 -28.47 8.31
N ARG A 291 6.86 -28.20 9.59
CA ARG A 291 6.85 -26.86 10.19
C ARG A 291 8.21 -26.56 10.79
N VAL A 292 8.77 -25.40 10.46
CA VAL A 292 10.08 -24.95 10.96
C VAL A 292 9.88 -23.66 11.76
N GLU A 293 10.38 -23.65 12.99
CA GLU A 293 10.28 -22.54 13.93
C GLU A 293 11.66 -22.18 14.48
N TRP A 294 11.92 -20.90 14.73
CA TRP A 294 13.18 -20.42 15.30
C TRP A 294 12.96 -19.84 16.70
N PHE A 295 13.92 -20.08 17.59
CA PHE A 295 13.92 -19.65 18.98
C PHE A 295 15.26 -18.98 19.32
N GLN A 296 15.22 -17.91 20.11
CA GLN A 296 16.38 -17.28 20.73
C GLN A 296 16.25 -17.44 22.25
N ASN A 297 17.21 -18.10 22.90
CA ASN A 297 17.19 -18.39 24.34
C ASN A 297 15.85 -19.00 24.81
N GLY A 298 15.28 -19.91 24.01
CA GLY A 298 14.00 -20.56 24.27
C GLY A 298 12.74 -19.75 23.95
N ARG A 299 12.85 -18.49 23.51
CA ARG A 299 11.71 -17.65 23.10
C ARG A 299 11.53 -17.66 21.58
N PRO A 300 10.31 -17.81 21.05
CA PRO A 300 10.09 -17.84 19.61
C PRO A 300 10.46 -16.50 18.96
N ILE A 301 11.20 -16.55 17.86
CA ILE A 301 11.62 -15.35 17.12
C ILE A 301 10.46 -14.88 16.24
N THR A 302 10.13 -13.59 16.32
CA THR A 302 9.14 -12.97 15.43
C THR A 302 9.80 -12.57 14.11
N VAL A 303 9.33 -13.16 13.00
CA VAL A 303 9.79 -12.83 11.65
C VAL A 303 9.41 -11.38 11.32
N GLY A 304 10.37 -10.58 10.88
CA GLY A 304 10.17 -9.14 10.68
C GLY A 304 11.25 -8.52 9.79
N SER A 305 11.48 -7.22 9.91
CA SER A 305 12.46 -6.52 9.06
C SER A 305 13.91 -6.95 9.35
N ARG A 306 14.23 -7.29 10.61
CA ARG A 306 15.59 -7.68 11.04
C ARG A 306 15.87 -9.18 10.95
N PHE A 307 14.89 -10.01 11.30
CA PHE A 307 15.00 -11.47 11.28
C PHE A 307 14.29 -12.02 10.05
N LYS A 308 15.06 -12.53 9.08
CA LYS A 308 14.54 -13.14 7.85
C LYS A 308 14.79 -14.64 7.88
N THR A 309 13.71 -15.42 7.80
CA THR A 309 13.77 -16.89 7.80
C THR A 309 13.48 -17.44 6.41
N TYR A 310 14.24 -18.44 5.99
CA TYR A 310 14.07 -19.14 4.72
C TYR A 310 13.87 -20.62 4.98
N TYR A 311 12.91 -21.22 4.29
CA TYR A 311 12.72 -22.66 4.23
C TYR A 311 12.32 -23.04 2.81
N ASP A 312 13.23 -23.68 2.08
CA ASP A 312 12.95 -24.16 0.72
C ASP A 312 13.79 -25.40 0.41
N PHE A 313 13.17 -26.42 -0.18
CA PHE A 313 13.81 -27.71 -0.53
C PHE A 313 14.79 -28.27 0.52
N GLY A 314 14.42 -28.26 1.80
CA GLY A 314 15.24 -28.78 2.91
C GLY A 314 16.41 -27.91 3.33
N PHE A 315 16.58 -26.74 2.73
CA PHE A 315 17.46 -25.70 3.21
C PHE A 315 16.70 -24.79 4.18
N VAL A 316 17.24 -24.62 5.39
CA VAL A 316 16.66 -23.79 6.44
C VAL A 316 17.70 -22.75 6.84
N ALA A 317 17.36 -21.46 6.75
CA ALA A 317 18.27 -20.39 7.12
C ALA A 317 17.58 -19.26 7.90
N LEU A 318 18.37 -18.60 8.74
CA LEU A 318 18.00 -17.39 9.48
C LEU A 318 19.07 -16.32 9.26
N ASP A 319 18.65 -15.20 8.70
CA ASP A 319 19.43 -13.98 8.56
C ASP A 319 19.03 -12.97 9.64
N ILE A 320 20.03 -12.54 10.41
CA ILE A 320 19.91 -11.47 11.41
C ILE A 320 20.60 -10.23 10.84
N LEU A 321 19.81 -9.22 10.48
CA LEU A 321 20.30 -7.95 9.92
C LEU A 321 20.57 -6.93 11.02
N HIS A 322 21.69 -6.22 10.89
CA HIS A 322 22.11 -5.17 11.84
C HIS A 322 22.12 -5.69 13.30
N CYS A 323 22.94 -6.69 13.57
CA CYS A 323 23.02 -7.33 14.87
C CYS A 323 23.47 -6.35 15.97
N THR A 324 22.84 -6.45 17.13
CA THR A 324 23.11 -5.68 18.35
C THR A 324 23.59 -6.62 19.45
N ALA A 325 24.13 -6.08 20.55
CA ALA A 325 24.55 -6.91 21.68
C ALA A 325 23.45 -7.87 22.19
N ILE A 326 22.19 -7.46 22.10
CA ILE A 326 20.99 -8.20 22.54
C ILE A 326 20.69 -9.40 21.63
N ASP A 327 21.16 -9.37 20.38
CA ASP A 327 21.03 -10.48 19.44
C ASP A 327 22.08 -11.59 19.73
N SER A 328 22.85 -11.48 20.82
CA SER A 328 23.68 -12.59 21.32
C SER A 328 22.82 -13.61 22.06
N GLY A 329 23.12 -14.89 21.88
CA GLY A 329 22.39 -15.96 22.58
C GLY A 329 22.42 -17.29 21.84
N GLU A 330 21.70 -18.26 22.39
CA GLU A 330 21.48 -19.55 21.75
C GLU A 330 20.30 -19.45 20.78
N TYR A 331 20.57 -19.73 19.50
CA TYR A 331 19.58 -19.80 18.44
C TYR A 331 19.26 -21.26 18.16
N THR A 332 18.02 -21.67 18.46
CA THR A 332 17.53 -23.02 18.24
C THR A 332 16.51 -23.02 17.12
N VAL A 333 16.69 -23.89 16.12
CA VAL A 333 15.67 -24.18 15.12
C VAL A 333 15.00 -25.50 15.44
N ARG A 334 13.67 -25.53 15.36
CA ARG A 334 12.84 -26.70 15.62
C ARG A 334 12.02 -27.04 14.40
N ALA A 335 12.20 -28.27 13.91
CA ALA A 335 11.41 -28.84 12.83
C ALA A 335 10.41 -29.87 13.38
N THR A 336 9.15 -29.75 12.98
CA THR A 336 8.04 -30.61 13.42
C THR A 336 7.32 -31.19 12.21
N ASN A 337 7.11 -32.49 12.23
CA ASN A 337 6.36 -33.25 11.22
C ASN A 337 5.34 -34.17 11.94
N GLN A 338 4.42 -34.80 11.21
CA GLN A 338 3.48 -35.80 11.74
C GLN A 338 4.18 -36.96 12.48
N LEU A 339 5.41 -37.29 12.10
CA LEU A 339 6.19 -38.39 12.68
C LEU A 339 7.06 -37.99 13.88
N GLY A 340 7.19 -36.70 14.20
CA GLY A 340 7.96 -36.25 15.36
C GLY A 340 8.58 -34.86 15.23
N THR A 341 9.44 -34.53 16.19
CA THR A 341 10.14 -33.25 16.28
C THR A 341 11.65 -33.45 16.33
N SER A 342 12.38 -32.47 15.84
CA SER A 342 13.84 -32.40 15.93
C SER A 342 14.27 -30.96 16.11
N HIS A 343 15.42 -30.74 16.74
CA HIS A 343 15.97 -29.41 16.96
C HIS A 343 17.50 -29.41 16.86
N THR A 344 18.05 -28.25 16.50
CA THR A 344 19.50 -27.98 16.52
C THR A 344 19.69 -26.54 17.01
N SER A 345 20.79 -26.30 17.74
CA SER A 345 21.12 -25.00 18.32
C SER A 345 22.49 -24.53 17.83
N ALA A 346 22.68 -23.21 17.76
CA ALA A 346 23.99 -22.56 17.63
C ALA A 346 24.10 -21.35 18.57
N CYS A 347 25.30 -21.07 19.06
CA CYS A 347 25.59 -19.95 19.94
C CYS A 347 26.14 -18.76 19.13
N VAL A 348 25.40 -17.65 19.16
CA VAL A 348 25.77 -16.41 18.48
C VAL A 348 26.33 -15.41 19.48
N ARG A 349 27.51 -14.86 19.18
CA ARG A 349 28.16 -13.82 19.99
C ARG A 349 28.36 -12.54 19.20
N VAL A 350 27.76 -11.44 19.67
CA VAL A 350 27.96 -10.10 19.12
C VAL A 350 28.91 -9.29 20.00
N ILE A 351 30.02 -8.82 19.44
CA ILE A 351 31.05 -8.04 20.16
C ILE A 351 30.70 -6.55 20.06
N THR A 352 30.59 -5.87 21.20
CA THR A 352 30.38 -4.41 21.24
C THR A 352 31.69 -3.65 21.03
N ARG A 353 31.64 -2.40 20.56
CA ARG A 353 32.86 -1.58 20.37
C ARG A 353 33.63 -1.30 21.66
N SER A 354 33.03 -1.54 22.82
CA SER A 354 33.65 -1.49 24.15
C SER A 354 34.40 -2.78 24.55
N ASP A 355 34.18 -3.89 23.83
CA ASP A 355 34.78 -5.20 24.12
C ASP A 355 36.06 -5.47 23.30
N ILE A 356 36.62 -4.45 22.64
CA ILE A 356 37.95 -4.56 22.01
C ILE A 356 39.01 -4.48 23.11
N ILE A 357 39.09 -5.52 23.93
CA ILE A 357 40.28 -5.76 24.74
C ILE A 357 41.33 -6.30 23.78
N THR A 358 42.27 -5.42 23.48
CA THR A 358 43.53 -5.72 22.79
C THR A 358 44.15 -6.94 23.44
N GLU A 359 44.45 -7.97 22.65
CA GLU A 359 45.11 -9.18 23.11
C GLU A 359 46.34 -8.83 23.96
N ALA A 360 46.35 -9.32 25.21
CA ALA A 360 47.55 -9.39 26.02
C ALA A 360 47.71 -10.84 26.48
N GLN A 361 48.63 -11.53 25.81
CA GLN A 361 49.25 -12.77 26.28
C GLN A 361 49.74 -12.59 27.72
N SER A 362 49.25 -13.39 28.68
CA SER A 362 50.05 -13.81 29.84
C SER A 362 49.36 -14.96 30.61
N ASP A 363 50.11 -16.04 30.83
CA ASP A 363 49.73 -17.31 31.48
C ASP A 363 49.45 -17.23 33.00
N MET A 364 48.94 -16.11 33.51
CA MET A 364 48.67 -15.93 34.95
C MET A 364 47.16 -15.84 35.31
N SER A 365 46.26 -16.12 34.37
CA SER A 365 44.81 -15.96 34.54
C SER A 365 44.08 -17.13 35.22
N HIS A 366 44.74 -18.29 35.39
CA HIS A 366 44.07 -19.51 35.84
C HIS A 366 43.71 -19.53 37.33
N GLU A 367 44.46 -18.87 38.21
CA GLU A 367 44.15 -18.87 39.66
C GLU A 367 43.03 -17.90 40.04
N GLN A 368 42.92 -16.76 39.34
CA GLN A 368 41.85 -15.79 39.58
C GLN A 368 40.47 -16.34 39.15
N LEU A 369 40.44 -17.15 38.08
CA LEU A 369 39.23 -17.78 37.55
C LEU A 369 38.67 -18.85 38.48
N GLN A 370 39.53 -19.67 39.09
CA GLN A 370 39.09 -20.74 39.99
C GLN A 370 38.48 -20.20 41.30
N TYR A 371 38.98 -19.07 41.80
CA TYR A 371 38.42 -18.40 42.98
C TYR A 371 37.04 -17.77 42.71
N LEU A 372 36.81 -17.28 41.49
CA LEU A 372 35.52 -16.74 41.04
C LEU A 372 34.48 -17.84 40.74
N GLU A 373 34.93 -19.01 40.27
CA GLU A 373 34.07 -20.17 40.05
C GLU A 373 33.52 -20.74 41.37
N ASP A 374 34.34 -20.82 42.43
CA ASP A 374 33.87 -21.32 43.73
C ASP A 374 32.93 -20.34 44.46
N ALA A 375 33.16 -19.02 44.30
CA ALA A 375 32.24 -18.00 44.80
C ALA A 375 30.87 -18.00 44.09
N SER A 376 30.80 -18.58 42.88
CA SER A 376 29.59 -18.66 42.06
C SER A 376 28.72 -19.90 42.37
N ARG A 377 29.31 -20.98 42.94
CA ARG A 377 28.56 -22.20 43.28
C ARG A 377 27.62 -22.02 44.48
N MET A 378 27.91 -21.11 45.41
CA MET A 378 27.03 -20.84 46.57
C MET A 378 25.87 -19.88 46.29
N ARG A 379 25.76 -19.30 45.09
CA ARG A 379 24.73 -18.32 44.74
C ARG A 379 23.64 -18.86 43.81
N ARG A 380 23.43 -20.19 43.85
CA ARG A 380 22.31 -20.85 43.19
C ARG A 380 21.20 -21.12 44.20
N ASP A 381 20.57 -20.05 44.66
CA ASP A 381 19.21 -20.13 45.19
C ASP A 381 18.48 -18.84 44.77
N VAL A 382 17.45 -19.05 43.94
CA VAL A 382 16.33 -18.14 43.63
C VAL A 382 16.70 -16.74 43.10
N LEU A 383 16.71 -16.59 41.78
CA LEU A 383 16.37 -15.32 41.13
C LEU A 383 15.00 -15.49 40.47
N GLU A 384 13.95 -15.21 41.24
CA GLU A 384 12.72 -14.67 40.65
C GLU A 384 13.12 -13.42 39.84
N ASP A 385 12.45 -13.18 38.71
CA ASP A 385 12.56 -11.94 37.94
C ASP A 385 12.46 -10.73 38.89
N ILE A 386 13.61 -10.14 39.26
CA ILE A 386 13.63 -8.87 39.97
C ILE A 386 13.27 -7.83 38.92
N THR A 387 11.97 -7.60 38.73
CA THR A 387 11.49 -6.35 38.17
C THR A 387 11.99 -5.25 39.09
N VAL A 388 13.00 -4.50 38.64
CA VAL A 388 13.52 -3.36 39.39
C VAL A 388 12.43 -2.28 39.35
N MET A 389 11.50 -2.37 40.30
CA MET A 389 10.46 -1.39 40.53
C MET A 389 11.16 -0.07 40.92
N SER A 390 11.16 0.88 39.98
CA SER A 390 11.77 2.21 40.14
C SER A 390 10.75 3.28 39.72
N PRO A 391 10.87 4.52 40.24
CA PRO A 391 10.03 5.62 39.80
C PRO A 391 10.24 5.83 38.28
N PRO A 392 9.19 6.24 37.55
CA PRO A 392 9.28 6.44 36.11
C PRO A 392 10.34 7.50 35.80
N GLN A 393 11.16 7.27 34.79
CA GLN A 393 12.16 8.21 34.31
C GLN A 393 12.15 8.25 32.78
N PHE A 394 12.18 9.46 32.24
CA PHE A 394 12.34 9.65 30.79
C PHE A 394 13.82 9.57 30.43
N ASN A 395 14.20 8.49 29.73
CA ASN A 395 15.56 8.33 29.21
C ASN A 395 15.79 9.24 28.01
N ARG A 396 14.75 9.43 27.18
CA ARG A 396 14.75 10.38 26.07
C ARG A 396 13.60 11.37 26.25
N PRO A 397 13.86 12.65 26.56
CA PRO A 397 12.83 13.66 26.69
C PRO A 397 12.23 14.02 25.32
N LEU A 398 11.07 14.66 25.35
CA LEU A 398 10.43 15.19 24.15
C LEU A 398 11.28 16.32 23.53
N HIS A 399 11.27 16.38 22.20
CA HIS A 399 11.99 17.41 21.43
C HIS A 399 11.01 18.45 20.90
N ASN A 400 11.46 19.70 20.79
CA ASN A 400 10.67 20.79 20.21
C ASN A 400 10.56 20.61 18.70
N ILE A 401 9.39 20.90 18.14
CA ILE A 401 9.12 20.71 16.71
C ILE A 401 8.50 22.00 16.14
N GLU A 402 9.01 22.45 14.99
CA GLU A 402 8.43 23.54 14.21
C GLU A 402 7.98 23.02 12.86
N THR A 403 6.70 23.17 12.52
CA THR A 403 6.14 22.72 11.24
C THR A 403 5.14 23.73 10.66
N TYR A 404 4.64 23.42 9.46
CA TYR A 404 3.62 24.21 8.77
C TYR A 404 2.24 23.58 8.94
N GLU A 405 1.20 24.41 8.87
CA GLU A 405 -0.19 23.95 8.88
C GLU A 405 -0.46 22.87 7.81
N GLY A 406 -1.22 21.84 8.19
CA GLY A 406 -1.58 20.70 7.33
C GLY A 406 -0.56 19.56 7.31
N THR A 407 0.58 19.70 7.98
CA THR A 407 1.55 18.60 8.16
C THR A 407 1.16 17.67 9.31
N ASN A 408 1.83 16.53 9.41
CA ASN A 408 1.66 15.61 10.54
C ASN A 408 2.86 15.76 11.49
N ILE A 409 2.61 15.70 12.80
CA ILE A 409 3.64 15.81 13.83
C ILE A 409 3.73 14.50 14.60
N HIS A 410 4.94 14.01 14.80
CA HIS A 410 5.24 12.81 15.60
C HIS A 410 6.07 13.21 16.82
N LEU A 411 5.52 12.99 18.02
CA LEU A 411 6.20 13.23 19.29
C LEU A 411 6.58 11.88 19.90
N GLU A 412 7.87 11.64 20.15
CA GLU A 412 8.36 10.39 20.75
C GLU A 412 9.20 10.64 22.01
N CYS A 413 9.05 9.77 23.01
CA CYS A 413 9.87 9.72 24.21
C CYS A 413 10.05 8.27 24.70
N ARG A 414 11.07 8.05 25.55
CA ARG A 414 11.41 6.71 26.06
C ARG A 414 11.33 6.69 27.58
N LEU A 415 10.67 5.68 28.15
CA LEU A 415 10.32 5.56 29.56
C LEU A 415 10.93 4.30 30.20
N GLN A 416 11.45 4.40 31.41
CA GLN A 416 11.95 3.29 32.24
C GLN A 416 11.33 3.41 33.66
N PRO A 417 11.00 2.32 34.38
CA PRO A 417 11.19 0.89 34.05
C PRO A 417 10.16 0.31 33.08
N VAL A 418 10.57 -0.72 32.35
CA VAL A 418 9.74 -1.47 31.41
C VAL A 418 9.12 -2.67 32.12
N GLY A 419 7.84 -2.95 31.86
CA GLY A 419 7.16 -4.13 32.41
C GLY A 419 6.49 -3.90 33.76
N ASP A 420 6.34 -2.65 34.21
CA ASP A 420 5.51 -2.34 35.39
C ASP A 420 4.01 -2.36 35.03
N PRO A 421 3.20 -3.27 35.62
CA PRO A 421 1.77 -3.36 35.34
C PRO A 421 0.97 -2.13 35.80
N SER A 422 1.51 -1.30 36.69
CA SER A 422 0.87 -0.11 37.24
C SER A 422 1.22 1.19 36.50
N MET A 423 2.06 1.12 35.46
CA MET A 423 2.46 2.27 34.66
C MET A 423 1.28 2.83 33.84
N ARG A 424 1.04 4.14 33.96
CA ARG A 424 0.05 4.88 33.17
C ARG A 424 0.68 6.13 32.56
N VAL A 425 0.35 6.41 31.31
CA VAL A 425 0.87 7.56 30.56
C VAL A 425 -0.29 8.43 30.08
N ASP A 426 -0.25 9.70 30.45
CA ASP A 426 -1.26 10.71 30.13
C ASP A 426 -0.61 11.86 29.36
N TRP A 427 -1.31 12.39 28.35
CA TRP A 427 -0.84 13.49 27.51
C TRP A 427 -1.67 14.77 27.73
N PHE A 428 -0.98 15.91 27.75
CA PHE A 428 -1.57 17.23 27.96
C PHE A 428 -1.10 18.22 26.89
N VAL A 429 -2.00 19.07 26.41
CA VAL A 429 -1.67 20.23 25.57
C VAL A 429 -2.00 21.48 26.36
N ASN A 430 -1.01 22.35 26.60
CA ASN A 430 -1.19 23.59 27.37
C ASN A 430 -1.85 23.36 28.75
N GLY A 431 -1.54 22.23 29.39
CA GLY A 431 -2.10 21.82 30.69
C GLY A 431 -3.48 21.17 30.64
N VAL A 432 -4.09 20.99 29.46
CA VAL A 432 -5.39 20.33 29.28
C VAL A 432 -5.18 18.90 28.76
N PRO A 433 -5.83 17.87 29.33
CA PRO A 433 -5.67 16.49 28.85
C PRO A 433 -6.13 16.36 27.39
N VAL A 434 -5.31 15.68 26.59
CA VAL A 434 -5.58 15.43 25.17
C VAL A 434 -6.80 14.51 25.04
N LYS A 435 -7.75 14.89 24.19
CA LYS A 435 -8.87 14.01 23.82
C LYS A 435 -8.44 13.06 22.71
N ILE A 436 -8.40 11.76 23.02
CA ILE A 436 -8.06 10.71 22.06
C ILE A 436 -9.09 10.71 20.92
N GLY A 437 -8.61 10.67 19.67
CA GLY A 437 -9.48 10.69 18.49
C GLY A 437 -8.71 10.46 17.20
N HIS A 438 -9.33 10.75 16.06
CA HIS A 438 -8.68 10.54 14.76
C HIS A 438 -7.39 11.38 14.60
N ARG A 439 -7.38 12.60 15.15
CA ARG A 439 -6.25 13.55 15.02
C ARG A 439 -5.14 13.33 16.04
N PHE A 440 -5.47 13.00 17.29
CA PHE A 440 -4.51 12.76 18.36
C PHE A 440 -4.49 11.27 18.70
N ARG A 441 -3.41 10.59 18.30
CA ARG A 441 -3.24 9.14 18.48
C ARG A 441 -2.06 8.87 19.43
N PRO A 442 -2.32 8.70 20.74
CA PRO A 442 -1.29 8.27 21.66
C PRO A 442 -0.97 6.79 21.44
N ALA A 443 0.31 6.44 21.53
CA ALA A 443 0.80 5.08 21.49
C ALA A 443 1.72 4.86 22.70
N TYR A 444 1.53 3.75 23.40
CA TYR A 444 2.39 3.33 24.50
C TYR A 444 2.61 1.83 24.42
N GLU A 445 3.87 1.43 24.27
CA GLU A 445 4.27 0.04 24.18
C GLU A 445 5.66 -0.14 24.80
N PHE A 446 5.73 -0.89 25.91
CA PHE A 446 6.95 -1.13 26.69
C PHE A 446 7.66 0.17 27.14
N ASP A 447 8.81 0.48 26.57
CA ASP A 447 9.60 1.69 26.83
C ASP A 447 9.24 2.84 25.90
N TYR A 448 8.42 2.60 24.87
CA TYR A 448 8.12 3.55 23.81
C TYR A 448 6.81 4.26 24.06
N VAL A 449 6.87 5.60 24.12
CA VAL A 449 5.71 6.46 24.27
C VAL A 449 5.71 7.47 23.14
N ALA A 450 4.65 7.50 22.35
CA ALA A 450 4.49 8.44 21.25
C ALA A 450 3.11 9.09 21.21
N LEU A 451 3.02 10.27 20.58
CA LEU A 451 1.79 10.97 20.26
C LEU A 451 1.86 11.47 18.82
N ASP A 452 0.99 10.92 17.98
CA ASP A 452 0.83 11.33 16.58
C ASP A 452 -0.29 12.36 16.44
N LEU A 453 0.01 13.47 15.76
CA LEU A 453 -0.92 14.51 15.39
C LEU A 453 -1.09 14.55 13.87
N LEU A 454 -2.28 14.23 13.38
CA LEU A 454 -2.61 14.24 11.95
C LEU A 454 -3.27 15.55 11.53
N GLY A 455 -2.75 16.19 10.48
CA GLY A 455 -3.31 17.42 9.91
C GLY A 455 -3.37 18.56 10.91
N VAL A 456 -2.20 19.10 11.27
CA VAL A 456 -2.08 20.10 12.34
C VAL A 456 -2.57 21.49 11.91
N TYR A 457 -3.27 22.19 12.81
CA TYR A 457 -3.72 23.56 12.62
C TYR A 457 -2.86 24.54 13.40
N ALA A 458 -2.86 25.82 13.02
CA ALA A 458 -2.15 26.86 13.78
C ALA A 458 -2.61 26.95 15.26
N THR A 459 -3.86 26.58 15.55
CA THR A 459 -4.44 26.51 16.89
C THR A 459 -3.94 25.34 17.74
N ASP A 460 -3.37 24.31 17.14
CA ASP A 460 -2.77 23.17 17.86
C ASP A 460 -1.34 23.49 18.35
N SER A 461 -0.85 24.72 18.13
CA SER A 461 0.44 25.16 18.65
C SER A 461 0.39 25.32 20.17
N GLY A 462 1.45 24.88 20.85
CA GLY A 462 1.44 24.85 22.30
C GLY A 462 2.51 23.98 22.91
N VAL A 463 2.44 23.84 24.24
CA VAL A 463 3.33 22.99 25.02
C VAL A 463 2.67 21.63 25.22
N TYR A 464 3.27 20.59 24.67
CA TYR A 464 2.85 19.21 24.81
C TYR A 464 3.59 18.57 25.97
N THR A 465 2.86 18.00 26.91
CA THR A 465 3.40 17.41 28.13
C THR A 465 2.97 15.96 28.23
N CYS A 466 3.94 15.07 28.43
CA CYS A 466 3.74 13.65 28.69
C CYS A 466 4.01 13.40 30.18
N GLN A 467 3.03 12.84 30.87
CA GLN A 467 3.06 12.54 32.30
C GLN A 467 2.97 11.01 32.46
N ALA A 468 4.01 10.41 33.01
CA ALA A 468 4.08 8.99 33.31
C ALA A 468 3.96 8.78 34.83
N ARG A 469 3.03 7.93 35.26
CA ARG A 469 2.71 7.64 36.65
C ARG A 469 2.85 6.16 36.93
N ASN A 470 3.54 5.85 38.01
CA ASN A 470 3.73 4.50 38.52
C ASN A 470 3.40 4.44 40.02
N SER A 471 3.27 3.24 40.59
CA SER A 471 3.14 3.00 42.04
C SER A 471 4.22 3.66 42.90
N LEU A 472 5.41 3.91 42.34
CA LEU A 472 6.57 4.46 43.04
C LEU A 472 6.83 5.96 42.79
N GLY A 473 6.15 6.58 41.83
CA GLY A 473 6.41 7.99 41.52
C GLY A 473 5.82 8.46 40.20
N GLU A 474 6.18 9.69 39.84
CA GLU A 474 5.69 10.38 38.65
C GLU A 474 6.83 11.12 37.95
N ALA A 475 6.84 11.07 36.63
CA ALA A 475 7.75 11.81 35.79
C ALA A 475 6.98 12.60 34.74
N VAL A 476 7.52 13.76 34.39
CA VAL A 476 6.91 14.67 33.42
C VAL A 476 7.99 15.13 32.44
N THR A 477 7.68 15.08 31.14
CA THR A 477 8.49 15.69 30.08
C THR A 477 7.60 16.59 29.23
N SER A 478 8.12 17.74 28.81
CA SER A 478 7.39 18.71 27.99
C SER A 478 8.19 19.12 26.76
N CYS A 479 7.50 19.43 25.66
CA CYS A 479 8.08 20.05 24.48
C CYS A 479 7.18 21.18 23.93
N SER A 480 7.80 22.12 23.22
CA SER A 480 7.11 23.20 22.52
C SER A 480 6.92 22.84 21.06
N VAL A 481 5.68 22.91 20.58
CA VAL A 481 5.32 22.70 19.18
C VAL A 481 4.83 24.01 18.57
N ARG A 482 5.55 24.52 17.57
CA ARG A 482 5.21 25.75 16.84
C ARG A 482 4.69 25.39 15.45
N ILE A 483 3.47 25.81 15.14
CA ILE A 483 2.87 25.59 13.82
C ILE A 483 2.75 26.94 13.12
N VAL A 484 3.43 27.08 11.99
CA VAL A 484 3.40 28.28 11.16
C VAL A 484 2.19 28.20 10.24
N ALA A 485 1.22 29.09 10.47
CA ALA A 485 0.08 29.26 9.58
C ALA A 485 0.57 29.62 8.17
N LYS A 486 -0.06 29.05 7.14
CA LYS A 486 0.24 29.43 5.76
C LYS A 486 -0.20 30.89 5.61
N LYS A 487 0.72 31.81 5.28
CA LYS A 487 0.40 33.22 5.06
C LYS A 487 -0.84 33.31 4.17
N ASP A 488 -1.85 34.05 4.62
CA ASP A 488 -3.04 34.36 3.83
C ASP A 488 -2.62 34.79 2.42
N LEU A 489 -3.42 34.37 1.44
CA LEU A 489 -3.30 34.80 0.05
C LEU A 489 -2.95 36.29 0.03
N ILE A 490 -1.87 36.65 -0.68
CA ILE A 490 -1.49 38.05 -0.85
C ILE A 490 -2.63 38.73 -1.61
N MET A 491 -3.51 39.43 -0.88
CA MET A 491 -4.68 40.13 -1.45
C MET A 491 -4.26 41.42 -2.17
N GLU A 492 -2.99 41.82 -2.02
CA GLU A 492 -2.40 42.98 -2.68
C GLU A 492 -1.79 42.59 -4.03
N THR A 493 -2.01 43.43 -5.05
CA THR A 493 -1.39 43.22 -6.36
C THR A 493 0.14 43.26 -6.25
N GLN A 494 0.80 42.21 -6.74
CA GLN A 494 2.26 42.16 -6.86
C GLN A 494 2.79 43.13 -7.95
N TYR A 495 1.90 43.78 -8.70
CA TYR A 495 2.23 44.71 -9.78
C TYR A 495 1.36 45.99 -9.72
N PRO A 496 1.70 46.97 -8.87
CA PRO A 496 0.94 48.20 -8.71
C PRO A 496 0.80 48.99 -10.03
N ALA A 497 1.86 49.03 -10.83
CA ALA A 497 1.86 49.70 -12.14
C ALA A 497 0.95 49.04 -13.18
N GLY A 498 0.71 47.73 -13.07
CA GLY A 498 -0.23 47.01 -13.92
C GLY A 498 -1.68 47.34 -13.56
N LEU A 499 -1.95 47.51 -12.26
CA LEU A 499 -3.26 47.87 -11.73
C LEU A 499 -3.65 49.29 -12.13
N GLU A 500 -2.73 50.26 -12.04
CA GLU A 500 -2.98 51.64 -12.52
C GLU A 500 -3.30 51.67 -14.01
N LYS A 501 -2.65 50.82 -14.81
CA LYS A 501 -2.89 50.73 -16.26
C LYS A 501 -4.23 50.07 -16.59
N MET A 502 -4.65 49.06 -15.83
CA MET A 502 -5.98 48.47 -15.94
C MET A 502 -7.07 49.46 -15.52
N GLN A 503 -6.87 50.18 -14.41
CA GLN A 503 -7.79 51.19 -13.92
C GLN A 503 -7.93 52.38 -14.88
N PHE A 504 -6.83 52.75 -15.55
CA PHE A 504 -6.84 53.76 -16.62
C PHE A 504 -7.62 53.31 -17.87
N LEU A 505 -7.66 52.01 -18.15
CA LEU A 505 -8.38 51.42 -19.28
C LEU A 505 -9.86 51.10 -18.94
N GLU A 506 -10.17 50.82 -17.68
CA GLU A 506 -11.52 50.57 -17.14
C GLU A 506 -12.30 51.86 -16.82
N ASP A 507 -11.69 53.03 -16.96
CA ASP A 507 -12.33 54.33 -16.84
C ASP A 507 -13.30 54.58 -18.01
N ILE A 508 -14.48 53.96 -17.89
CA ILE A 508 -15.62 53.99 -18.84
C ILE A 508 -16.14 55.42 -19.09
N SER A 509 -15.75 56.41 -18.27
CA SER A 509 -16.10 57.82 -18.46
C SER A 509 -15.60 58.41 -19.80
N ARG A 510 -14.64 57.76 -20.47
CA ARG A 510 -14.04 58.23 -21.73
C ARG A 510 -14.74 57.76 -23.00
N TYR A 511 -15.65 56.79 -22.90
CA TYR A 511 -16.52 56.37 -24.00
C TYR A 511 -17.92 56.97 -23.84
N ARG A 512 -18.00 58.29 -23.63
CA ARG A 512 -19.27 59.01 -23.77
C ARG A 512 -19.59 59.10 -25.25
N LYS A 513 -20.36 58.13 -25.74
CA LYS A 513 -21.00 58.14 -27.06
C LYS A 513 -21.69 59.49 -27.25
N THR A 514 -21.33 60.22 -28.29
CA THR A 514 -22.05 61.41 -28.74
C THR A 514 -23.49 60.99 -29.03
N GLU A 515 -24.46 61.53 -28.29
CA GLU A 515 -25.88 61.36 -28.58
C GLU A 515 -26.18 62.08 -29.90
N PHE A 516 -26.49 61.31 -30.95
CA PHE A 516 -27.20 61.83 -32.11
C PHE A 516 -28.67 61.94 -31.72
N VAL A 517 -29.17 63.17 -31.66
CA VAL A 517 -30.59 63.46 -31.50
C VAL A 517 -31.25 63.31 -32.87
N ASP A 518 -32.12 62.33 -33.04
CA ASP A 518 -33.00 62.23 -34.21
C ASP A 518 -34.05 63.35 -34.14
N GLU A 519 -33.92 64.36 -35.01
CA GLU A 519 -35.00 65.33 -35.26
C GLU A 519 -36.17 64.64 -35.98
N ILE A 520 -37.31 64.58 -35.31
CA ILE A 520 -38.56 64.07 -35.87
C ILE A 520 -39.11 65.11 -36.86
N VAL A 521 -38.88 64.89 -38.16
CA VAL A 521 -39.41 65.75 -39.24
C VAL A 521 -40.90 65.49 -39.42
N ASN A 522 -41.74 66.45 -38.99
CA ASN A 522 -43.19 66.36 -39.01
C ASN A 522 -43.81 67.00 -40.28
N VAL A 523 -43.47 66.49 -41.47
CA VAL A 523 -43.97 67.02 -42.75
C VAL A 523 -44.76 65.95 -43.50
N LYS A 524 -46.01 66.30 -43.89
CA LYS A 524 -46.90 65.42 -44.66
C LYS A 524 -46.39 65.17 -46.09
N PRO A 525 -46.52 63.94 -46.64
CA PRO A 525 -45.92 63.57 -47.91
C PRO A 525 -46.59 64.23 -49.13
N ARG A 526 -45.77 64.59 -50.12
CA ARG A 526 -46.17 65.10 -51.45
C ARG A 526 -45.40 64.35 -52.53
N PHE A 527 -46.09 63.96 -53.61
CA PHE A 527 -45.46 63.38 -54.78
C PHE A 527 -44.58 64.42 -55.50
N VAL A 528 -43.30 64.09 -55.69
CA VAL A 528 -42.32 64.96 -56.34
C VAL A 528 -42.19 64.69 -57.84
N THR A 529 -42.85 63.65 -58.36
CA THR A 529 -42.74 63.25 -59.77
C THR A 529 -44.07 62.70 -60.29
N ARG A 530 -44.46 63.04 -61.52
CA ARG A 530 -45.63 62.47 -62.20
C ARG A 530 -45.23 61.19 -62.94
N PRO A 531 -46.05 60.13 -62.93
CA PRO A 531 -45.75 58.90 -63.68
C PRO A 531 -45.79 59.19 -65.20
N LYS A 532 -44.82 58.64 -65.93
CA LYS A 532 -44.78 58.69 -67.40
C LYS A 532 -45.66 57.58 -67.98
N ASN A 533 -46.42 57.90 -69.03
CA ASN A 533 -47.20 56.92 -69.79
C ASN A 533 -46.27 55.90 -70.47
N ILE A 534 -46.65 54.63 -70.42
CA ILE A 534 -46.04 53.54 -71.18
C ILE A 534 -46.99 53.21 -72.32
N ASP A 535 -46.76 53.79 -73.49
CA ASP A 535 -47.45 53.40 -74.71
C ASP A 535 -46.62 52.32 -75.42
N ARG A 536 -47.16 51.09 -75.42
CA ARG A 536 -46.63 49.84 -76.00
C ARG A 536 -45.69 49.02 -75.11
N ALA A 537 -46.29 48.27 -74.19
CA ALA A 537 -45.74 46.98 -73.79
C ALA A 537 -46.16 45.94 -74.85
N GLN A 538 -45.19 45.34 -75.54
CA GLN A 538 -45.43 44.18 -76.40
C GLN A 538 -45.24 42.91 -75.55
N GLU A 539 -46.21 42.01 -75.64
CA GLU A 539 -46.35 40.82 -74.81
C GLU A 539 -45.50 39.66 -75.34
N GLY A 540 -44.78 38.97 -74.46
CA GLY A 540 -44.36 37.58 -74.67
C GLY A 540 -42.89 37.33 -75.06
N GLY A 541 -42.30 36.37 -74.35
CA GLY A 541 -40.99 35.77 -74.60
C GLY A 541 -40.47 35.04 -73.39
#